data_AF-A0A963CLJ9-F1
#
_entry.id   AF-A0A963CLJ9-F1
#
_cell.length_a   1.000
_cell.length_b   1.000
_cell.length_c   1.000
_cell.angle_alpha   90.00
_cell.angle_beta   90.00
_cell.angle_gamma   90.00
#
_symmetry.space_group_name_H-M   'P 1'
#
loop_
_entity.id
_entity.type
_entity.pdbx_description
1 polymer ?
#
loop_
_entity_poly.entity_id
_entity_poly.type
_entity_poly.pdbx_seq_one_letter_code
_entity_poly.pdbx_strand_id
1 'polypeptide(L)'
;MRALVSQLNRHYREIPALHELDFEGGGFEWIDCHDASQSVLSYLRWARDGSYVVVALNFTPVPRLNYRIGVPKTGVLREIFNSDSAFYDGSNMGNQGNVRSEPIGWMGQDQSVVLTLPPLGMLILQPQPES
;
A
#
# COMPACT_ATOMS: atom_id res chain seq x y z
N MET A 1 18.97 -1.24 7.50
CA MET A 1 18.89 -2.14 6.32
C MET A 1 18.52 -3.61 6.63
N ARG A 2 19.27 -4.38 7.45
CA ARG A 2 18.96 -5.81 7.73
C ARG A 2 17.55 -6.03 8.31
N ALA A 3 17.12 -5.15 9.21
CA ALA A 3 15.78 -5.20 9.81
C ALA A 3 14.66 -5.05 8.76
N LEU A 4 14.85 -4.14 7.80
CA LEU A 4 13.91 -3.90 6.70
C LEU A 4 13.73 -5.16 5.85
N VAL A 5 14.84 -5.73 5.37
CA VAL A 5 14.80 -6.95 4.54
C VAL A 5 14.19 -8.13 5.31
N SER A 6 14.52 -8.27 6.60
CA SER A 6 13.96 -9.31 7.46
C SER A 6 12.43 -9.20 7.60
N GLN A 7 11.92 -7.97 7.82
CA GLN A 7 10.48 -7.73 7.94
C GLN A 7 9.74 -7.89 6.62
N LEU A 8 10.32 -7.38 5.52
CA LEU A 8 9.74 -7.57 4.20
C LEU A 8 9.65 -9.05 3.83
N ASN A 9 10.70 -9.84 4.08
CA ASN A 9 10.69 -11.29 3.86
C ASN A 9 9.66 -12.00 4.73
N ARG A 10 9.44 -11.53 5.96
CA ARG A 10 8.40 -12.06 6.84
C ARG A 10 7.01 -11.81 6.26
N HIS A 11 6.71 -10.56 5.91
CA HIS A 11 5.43 -10.21 5.29
C HIS A 11 5.19 -10.97 3.99
N TYR A 12 6.21 -11.08 3.14
CA TYR A 12 6.14 -11.86 1.91
C TYR A 12 5.72 -13.31 2.16
N ARG A 13 6.19 -13.94 3.25
CA ARG A 13 5.81 -15.32 3.61
C ARG A 13 4.45 -15.44 4.29
N GLU A 14 4.08 -14.45 5.09
CA GLU A 14 2.88 -14.50 5.95
C GLU A 14 1.61 -14.00 5.25
N ILE A 15 1.74 -13.18 4.21
CA ILE A 15 0.62 -12.55 3.53
C ILE A 15 0.43 -13.21 2.15
N PRO A 16 -0.60 -14.06 1.97
CA PRO A 16 -0.82 -14.78 0.72
C PRO A 16 -0.90 -13.86 -0.50
N ALA A 17 -1.53 -12.69 -0.36
CA ALA A 17 -1.69 -11.73 -1.46
C ALA A 17 -0.34 -11.32 -2.10
N LEU A 18 0.76 -11.38 -1.35
CA LEU A 18 2.08 -10.99 -1.85
C LEU A 18 2.77 -12.05 -2.72
N HIS A 19 2.27 -13.30 -2.76
CA HIS A 19 2.96 -14.40 -3.46
C HIS A 19 2.04 -15.47 -4.09
N GLU A 20 0.83 -15.68 -3.58
CA GLU A 20 -0.02 -16.83 -3.94
C GLU A 20 -0.40 -16.85 -5.44
N LEU A 21 -0.65 -15.67 -6.01
CA LEU A 21 -1.11 -15.48 -7.39
C LEU A 21 -0.06 -14.82 -8.30
N ASP A 22 1.24 -14.92 -8.00
CA ASP A 22 2.31 -14.24 -8.76
C ASP A 22 2.33 -14.57 -10.27
N PHE A 23 1.86 -15.75 -10.66
CA PHE A 23 1.83 -16.22 -12.05
C PHE A 23 0.42 -16.23 -12.66
N GLU A 24 -0.55 -15.66 -11.95
CA GLU A 24 -1.94 -15.57 -12.40
C GLU A 24 -2.31 -14.09 -12.63
N GLY A 25 -2.93 -13.77 -13.78
CA GLY A 25 -3.29 -12.39 -14.11
C GLY A 25 -4.21 -11.71 -13.09
N GLY A 26 -4.95 -12.49 -12.30
CA GLY A 26 -5.81 -11.97 -11.23
C GLY A 26 -5.08 -11.57 -9.94
N GLY A 27 -3.77 -11.85 -9.82
CA GLY A 27 -2.98 -11.54 -8.62
C GLY A 27 -2.51 -10.09 -8.50
N PHE A 28 -2.70 -9.29 -9.54
CA PHE A 28 -2.17 -7.94 -9.65
C PHE A 28 -3.15 -7.03 -10.40
N GLU A 29 -3.32 -5.80 -9.91
CA GLU A 29 -4.13 -4.78 -10.59
C GLU A 29 -3.52 -3.39 -10.33
N TRP A 30 -3.37 -2.57 -11.37
CA TRP A 30 -2.94 -1.18 -11.20
C TRP A 30 -4.04 -0.34 -10.57
N ILE A 31 -3.71 0.44 -9.54
CA ILE A 31 -4.58 1.52 -9.06
C ILE A 31 -4.29 2.77 -9.89
N ASP A 32 -3.01 3.15 -9.94
CA ASP A 32 -2.55 4.21 -10.82
C ASP A 32 -1.14 3.91 -11.35
N CYS A 33 -1.04 3.86 -12.67
CA CYS A 33 0.20 3.74 -13.42
C CYS A 33 0.47 4.97 -14.31
N HIS A 34 -0.41 5.97 -14.30
CA HIS A 34 -0.29 7.17 -15.13
C HIS A 34 0.40 8.32 -14.40
N ASP A 35 0.52 8.29 -13.07
CA ASP A 35 1.26 9.32 -12.31
C ASP A 35 2.80 9.11 -12.30
N ALA A 36 3.33 8.67 -13.44
CA ALA A 36 4.76 8.74 -13.73
C ALA A 36 5.31 10.17 -13.56
N SER A 37 4.45 11.19 -13.77
CA SER A 37 4.77 12.61 -13.53
C SER A 37 5.15 12.93 -12.10
N GLN A 38 4.49 12.34 -11.09
CA GLN A 38 4.87 12.49 -9.68
C GLN A 38 5.82 11.38 -9.20
N SER A 39 6.16 10.44 -10.08
CA SER A 39 6.93 9.23 -9.80
C SER A 39 6.36 8.44 -8.62
N VAL A 40 5.02 8.37 -8.57
CA VAL A 40 4.26 7.54 -7.64
C VAL A 40 3.68 6.37 -8.40
N LEU A 41 3.79 5.17 -7.83
CA LEU A 41 3.12 3.97 -8.33
C LEU A 41 2.26 3.37 -7.23
N SER A 42 1.03 2.97 -7.58
CA SER A 42 0.16 2.25 -6.66
C SER A 42 -0.56 1.09 -7.36
N TYR A 43 -0.63 -0.04 -6.67
CA TYR A 43 -1.24 -1.26 -7.20
C TYR A 43 -1.81 -2.14 -6.09
N LEU A 44 -2.74 -3.01 -6.47
CA LEU A 44 -3.30 -4.06 -5.66
C LEU A 44 -2.57 -5.37 -5.90
N ARG A 45 -2.48 -6.16 -4.84
CA ARG A 45 -2.08 -7.55 -4.88
C ARG A 45 -3.18 -8.38 -4.25
N TRP A 46 -3.58 -9.46 -4.92
CA TRP A 46 -4.71 -10.30 -4.52
C TRP A 46 -4.26 -11.71 -4.14
N ALA A 47 -4.96 -12.31 -3.18
CA ALA A 47 -4.90 -13.73 -2.84
C ALA A 47 -6.10 -14.48 -3.40
N ARG A 48 -6.05 -15.81 -3.39
CA ARG A 48 -7.13 -16.66 -3.94
C ARG A 48 -8.43 -16.58 -3.15
N ASP A 49 -8.32 -16.28 -1.85
CA ASP A 49 -9.46 -16.08 -0.96
C ASP A 49 -10.15 -14.70 -1.13
N GLY A 50 -9.65 -13.86 -2.05
CA GLY A 50 -10.16 -12.52 -2.30
C GLY A 50 -9.70 -11.46 -1.28
N SER A 51 -8.79 -11.81 -0.38
CA SER A 51 -8.03 -10.83 0.39
C SER A 51 -7.04 -10.10 -0.51
N TYR A 52 -6.72 -8.86 -0.15
CA TYR A 52 -5.81 -8.04 -0.93
C TYR A 52 -4.93 -7.17 -0.05
N VAL A 53 -3.84 -6.66 -0.62
CA VAL A 53 -3.08 -5.55 -0.07
C VAL A 53 -2.92 -4.46 -1.11
N VAL A 54 -2.79 -3.23 -0.62
CA VAL A 54 -2.44 -2.07 -1.43
C VAL A 54 -0.94 -1.82 -1.25
N VAL A 55 -0.22 -1.64 -2.36
CA VAL A 55 1.17 -1.20 -2.36
C VAL A 55 1.23 0.19 -2.97
N ALA A 56 1.89 1.12 -2.28
CA ALA A 56 2.12 2.48 -2.76
C ALA A 56 3.60 2.85 -2.62
N LEU A 57 4.17 3.41 -3.68
CA LEU A 57 5.60 3.72 -3.82
C LEU A 57 5.75 5.18 -4.23
N ASN A 58 6.59 5.94 -3.53
CA ASN A 58 7.02 7.27 -3.94
C ASN A 58 8.51 7.23 -4.26
N PHE A 59 8.89 7.42 -5.52
CA PHE A 59 10.28 7.38 -5.97
C PHE A 59 10.95 8.76 -6.00
N THR A 60 10.35 9.76 -5.36
CA THR A 60 10.94 11.10 -5.22
C THR A 60 11.29 11.41 -3.76
N PRO A 61 12.28 12.27 -3.49
CA PRO A 61 12.58 12.73 -2.13
C PRO A 61 11.53 13.71 -1.59
N VAL A 62 10.50 14.05 -2.38
CA VAL A 62 9.43 14.95 -1.97
C VAL A 62 8.29 14.11 -1.40
N PRO A 63 7.92 14.27 -0.12
CA PRO A 63 6.79 13.55 0.45
C PRO A 63 5.48 14.00 -0.20
N ARG A 64 4.51 13.07 -0.31
CA ARG A 64 3.17 13.37 -0.84
C ARG A 64 2.17 13.35 0.30
N LEU A 65 1.74 14.54 0.71
CA LEU A 65 0.72 14.70 1.73
C LEU A 65 -0.66 14.68 1.08
N ASN A 66 -1.65 14.13 1.79
CA ASN A 66 -3.03 14.03 1.34
C ASN A 66 -3.19 13.37 -0.04
N TYR A 67 -2.34 12.40 -0.36
CA TYR A 67 -2.34 11.70 -1.64
C TYR A 67 -3.48 10.68 -1.68
N ARG A 68 -4.45 10.86 -2.58
CA ARG A 68 -5.62 10.00 -2.67
C ARG A 68 -5.38 8.83 -3.63
N ILE A 69 -5.70 7.62 -3.19
CA ILE A 69 -5.70 6.42 -4.03
C ILE A 69 -7.03 5.68 -3.95
N GLY A 70 -7.45 5.09 -5.07
CA GLY A 70 -8.64 4.23 -5.12
C GLY A 70 -8.41 2.90 -4.39
N VAL A 71 -9.43 2.39 -3.70
CA VAL A 71 -9.42 1.08 -3.05
C VAL A 71 -10.74 0.35 -3.31
N PRO A 72 -10.75 -0.99 -3.43
CA PRO A 72 -11.91 -1.73 -3.93
C PRO A 72 -13.03 -1.93 -2.90
N LYS A 73 -12.74 -1.79 -1.59
CA LYS A 73 -13.72 -2.04 -0.52
C LYS A 73 -13.72 -0.93 0.50
N THR A 74 -14.87 -0.74 1.14
CA THR A 74 -14.99 0.10 2.33
C THR A 74 -14.28 -0.55 3.51
N GLY A 75 -13.75 0.25 4.44
CA GLY A 75 -13.16 -0.25 5.68
C GLY A 75 -11.97 0.55 6.18
N VAL A 76 -11.22 -0.08 7.08
CA VAL A 76 -9.96 0.44 7.62
C VAL A 76 -8.83 -0.39 7.05
N LEU A 77 -7.83 0.26 6.47
CA LEU A 77 -6.61 -0.38 6.02
C LEU A 77 -5.50 -0.07 7.01
N ARG A 78 -4.84 -1.11 7.51
CA ARG A 78 -3.68 -1.02 8.38
C ARG A 78 -2.41 -0.84 7.56
N GLU A 79 -1.58 0.14 7.90
CA GLU A 79 -0.20 0.24 7.42
C GLU A 79 0.63 -0.85 8.09
N ILE A 80 0.84 -1.95 7.37
CA ILE A 80 1.56 -3.12 7.86
C ILE A 80 3.06 -3.04 7.58
N PHE A 81 3.46 -2.26 6.57
CA PHE A 81 4.85 -1.99 6.25
C PHE A 81 5.02 -0.56 5.76
N ASN A 82 6.08 0.08 6.24
CA ASN A 82 6.51 1.42 5.84
C ASN A 82 8.03 1.46 5.84
N SER A 83 8.64 1.58 4.66
CA SER A 83 10.10 1.58 4.53
C SER A 83 10.76 2.81 5.16
N ASP A 84 10.02 3.90 5.38
CA ASP A 84 10.49 5.12 6.03
C ASP A 84 10.30 5.11 7.56
N SER A 85 9.84 4.01 8.15
CA SER A 85 9.72 3.90 9.61
C SER A 85 11.07 4.15 10.31
N ALA A 86 11.04 4.83 11.47
CA ALA A 86 12.21 4.98 12.34
C ALA A 86 12.83 3.63 12.76
N PHE A 87 12.05 2.54 12.75
CA PHE A 87 12.56 1.19 13.00
C PHE A 87 13.57 0.73 11.92
N TYR A 88 13.54 1.34 10.75
CA TYR A 88 14.46 1.10 9.64
C TYR A 88 15.41 2.27 9.38
N ASP A 89 15.55 3.19 10.34
CA ASP A 89 16.35 4.43 10.24
C ASP A 89 15.79 5.45 9.23
N GLY A 90 14.49 5.40 8.92
CA GLY A 90 13.80 6.39 8.09
C GLY A 90 13.30 7.62 8.87
N SER A 91 12.64 8.55 8.18
CA SER A 91 12.14 9.81 8.75
C SER A 91 10.89 9.65 9.63
N ASN A 92 10.32 8.44 9.66
CA ASN A 92 9.11 8.03 10.38
C ASN A 92 7.84 8.73 9.91
N MET A 93 7.82 9.18 8.65
CA MET A 93 6.63 9.71 8.02
C MET A 93 5.72 8.54 7.63
N GLY A 94 4.40 8.71 7.77
CA GLY A 94 3.44 7.65 7.44
C GLY A 94 2.04 7.97 7.96
N ASN A 95 1.20 6.94 8.06
CA ASN A 95 -0.23 7.09 8.28
C ASN A 95 -0.68 6.75 9.71
N GLN A 96 0.25 6.76 10.68
CA GLN A 96 -0.03 6.47 12.09
C GLN A 96 -0.73 5.11 12.32
N GLY A 97 -0.45 4.16 11.43
CA GLY A 97 -0.87 2.77 11.53
C GLY A 97 -2.17 2.41 10.81
N ASN A 98 -3.14 3.31 10.65
CA ASN A 98 -4.42 2.98 10.00
C ASN A 98 -4.96 4.15 9.16
N VAL A 99 -5.56 3.83 8.02
CA VAL A 99 -6.32 4.76 7.17
C VAL A 99 -7.73 4.23 6.94
N ARG A 100 -8.70 5.13 6.92
CA ARG A 100 -10.11 4.78 6.68
C ARG A 100 -10.49 5.14 5.26
N SER A 101 -11.20 4.25 4.57
CA SER A 101 -11.75 4.56 3.26
C SER A 101 -12.89 5.56 3.36
N GLU A 102 -13.03 6.36 2.31
CA GLU A 102 -14.12 7.30 2.10
C GLU A 102 -14.90 6.89 0.85
N PRO A 103 -16.23 7.13 0.82
CA PRO A 103 -17.08 6.83 -0.34
C PRO A 103 -16.92 7.91 -1.43
N ILE A 104 -15.68 8.12 -1.85
CA ILE A 104 -15.28 9.07 -2.88
C ILE A 104 -14.61 8.26 -3.98
N GLY A 105 -15.24 8.20 -5.15
CA GLY A 105 -14.70 7.49 -6.30
C GLY A 105 -13.38 8.10 -6.78
N TRP A 106 -12.38 7.26 -7.01
CA TRP A 106 -11.04 7.69 -7.42
C TRP A 106 -10.31 6.57 -8.16
N MET A 107 -9.58 6.89 -9.22
CA MET A 107 -8.74 5.92 -9.96
C MET A 107 -9.49 4.62 -10.34
N GLY A 108 -10.75 4.76 -10.77
CA GLY A 108 -11.58 3.62 -11.21
C GLY A 108 -12.20 2.78 -10.08
N GLN A 109 -12.02 3.17 -8.82
CA GLN A 109 -12.61 2.49 -7.66
C GLN A 109 -13.70 3.36 -7.00
N ASP A 110 -14.71 2.73 -6.38
CA ASP A 110 -15.82 3.43 -5.71
C ASP A 110 -15.45 3.99 -4.33
N GLN A 111 -14.37 3.47 -3.73
CA GLN A 111 -13.83 3.94 -2.46
C GLN A 111 -12.42 4.48 -2.67
N SER A 112 -11.98 5.36 -1.77
CA SER A 112 -10.60 5.84 -1.77
C SER A 112 -10.08 6.10 -0.37
N VAL A 113 -8.76 6.14 -0.21
CA VAL A 113 -8.08 6.51 1.03
C VAL A 113 -7.16 7.70 0.76
N VAL A 114 -6.97 8.53 1.79
CA VAL A 114 -6.01 9.64 1.77
C VAL A 114 -4.78 9.22 2.55
N LEU A 115 -3.62 9.27 1.89
CA LEU A 115 -2.35 8.82 2.42
C LEU A 115 -1.35 9.96 2.57
N THR A 116 -0.46 9.78 3.54
CA THR A 116 0.87 10.39 3.55
C THR A 116 1.84 9.39 2.93
N LEU A 117 2.38 9.69 1.75
CA LEU A 117 3.46 8.90 1.14
C LEU A 117 4.81 9.47 1.55
N PRO A 118 5.65 8.70 2.26
CA PRO A 118 6.98 9.15 2.67
C PRO A 118 7.89 9.45 1.46
N PRO A 119 8.96 10.24 1.65
CA PRO A 119 9.95 10.45 0.59
C PRO A 119 10.72 9.15 0.32
N LEU A 120 10.92 8.80 -0.96
CA LEU A 120 11.61 7.56 -1.35
C LEU A 120 11.06 6.30 -0.63
N GLY A 121 9.75 6.29 -0.36
CA GLY A 121 9.10 5.34 0.54
C GLY A 121 8.21 4.32 -0.17
N MET A 122 8.13 3.13 0.45
CA MET A 122 7.18 2.07 0.10
C MET A 122 6.25 1.83 1.30
N LEU A 123 4.95 1.85 1.04
CA LEU A 123 3.90 1.45 1.97
C LEU A 123 3.22 0.17 1.50
N ILE A 124 2.88 -0.71 2.45
CA ILE A 124 1.93 -1.80 2.24
C ILE A 124 0.78 -1.62 3.23
N LEU A 125 -0.44 -1.54 2.70
CA LEU A 125 -1.66 -1.42 3.48
C LEU A 125 -2.50 -2.69 3.33
N GLN A 126 -3.00 -3.22 4.44
CA GLN A 126 -3.85 -4.40 4.47
C GLN A 126 -5.21 -4.06 5.08
N PRO A 127 -6.33 -4.38 4.43
CA PRO A 127 -7.66 -4.25 5.03
C PRO A 127 -7.74 -5.01 6.35
N GLN A 128 -8.30 -4.37 7.37
CA GLN A 128 -8.63 -5.06 8.61
C GLN A 128 -9.90 -5.90 8.41
N PRO A 129 -10.01 -7.07 9.07
CA PRO A 129 -11.27 -7.81 9.11
C PRO A 129 -12.39 -6.93 9.63
N GLU A 130 -13.59 -7.04 9.05
CA GLU A 130 -14.79 -6.43 9.61
C GLU A 130 -15.15 -7.17 10.90
N SER A 131 -15.26 -6.44 12.01
CA SER A 131 -15.63 -6.95 13.33
C SER A 131 -17.12 -7.28 13.44
#